data_AF-A0A1R3RNM7-F1
#
_entry.id   AF-A0A1R3RNM7-F1
#
_cell.length_a   1.000
_cell.length_b   1.000
_cell.length_c   1.000
_cell.angle_alpha   90.00
_cell.angle_beta   90.00
_cell.angle_gamma   90.00
#
_symmetry.space_group_name_H-M   'P 1'
#
loop_
_entity.id
_entity.type
_entity.pdbx_description
1 polymer ?
#
loop_
_entity_poly.entity_id
_entity_poly.type
_entity_poly.pdbx_seq_one_letter_code
_entity_poly.pdbx_strand_id
1 'polypeptide(L)'
;MVLELHVWGPAFSLPSIDAQCLATIAYLSLTVPKDDWVLVASSDPSVSPTCELPALKDGKTWVSRFRNIVDYLRQYSNGDWDLDQNLSGLEKADNIAFSAFLESRAQSLLDLSLYVTSQNYYNCTSPSYGAILQWPNQWILPPQIHTAAKARTEHLGLSSLDLEAIEEQRKRDHSAAVAAGQVPKNLIPRPRDSVSSLLGKTSQQNQFKLEALTAELFEPLEEILGGKEYFLHTSEAGPTSLDCLALGYLSLALVPEVPNSWLRDAMRSKAPQVTEYTERQRKKIFGIVEIDHALLPDGAKKPSSILPWQVPQRARLATLGSTLLNTIADSTPIWKDIRSNNRLKEALEESRPLSGQEKKWLSETTRAKTIDVWLSVGSVVGGIAALIGYMALTPSNRHSHFEGEDEDEDEGVMEYDYEIPAQPMQVGDFL
;
A
#
# COMPACT_ATOMS: atom_id res chain seq x y z
N MET A 1 -10.39 12.52 28.29
CA MET A 1 -9.98 12.95 26.93
C MET A 1 -9.74 11.66 26.17
N VAL A 2 -10.21 11.56 24.93
CA VAL A 2 -10.19 10.31 24.17
C VAL A 2 -8.95 10.31 23.28
N LEU A 3 -8.19 9.21 23.29
CA LEU A 3 -7.01 9.03 22.45
C LEU A 3 -7.42 8.80 21.00
N GLU A 4 -6.85 9.55 20.05
CA GLU A 4 -7.13 9.40 18.62
C GLU A 4 -5.97 8.67 17.95
N LEU A 5 -6.20 7.44 17.45
CA LEU A 5 -5.21 6.68 16.69
C LEU A 5 -5.44 6.87 15.19
N HIS A 6 -4.49 7.53 14.53
CA HIS A 6 -4.48 7.72 13.09
C HIS A 6 -3.70 6.60 12.40
N VAL A 7 -4.35 5.92 11.44
CA VAL A 7 -3.80 4.78 10.70
C VAL A 7 -4.02 4.91 9.19
N TRP A 8 -3.33 4.06 8.43
CA TRP A 8 -3.74 3.78 7.05
C TRP A 8 -5.09 3.07 7.02
N GLY A 9 -5.91 3.38 6.02
CA GLY A 9 -7.25 2.83 5.90
C GLY A 9 -7.31 1.31 5.72
N PRO A 10 -8.52 0.73 5.90
CA PRO A 10 -8.74 -0.70 5.80
C PRO A 10 -8.51 -1.23 4.39
N ALA A 11 -7.88 -2.41 4.29
CA ALA A 11 -7.60 -3.11 3.04
C ALA A 11 -7.53 -4.61 3.31
N PHE A 12 -7.76 -5.45 2.28
CA PHE A 12 -7.63 -6.91 2.39
C PHE A 12 -8.43 -7.55 3.52
N SER A 13 -9.60 -7.00 3.88
CA SER A 13 -10.38 -7.43 5.05
C SER A 13 -9.64 -7.30 6.39
N LEU A 14 -8.70 -6.36 6.47
CA LEU A 14 -7.94 -5.97 7.65
C LEU A 14 -8.20 -4.48 7.98
N PRO A 15 -8.06 -4.07 9.25
CA PRO A 15 -8.21 -2.68 9.67
C PRO A 15 -7.26 -1.69 8.99
N SER A 16 -6.12 -2.15 8.49
CA SER A 16 -5.10 -1.31 7.88
C SER A 16 -4.28 -2.08 6.86
N ILE A 17 -3.77 -1.39 5.84
CA ILE A 17 -2.83 -1.94 4.85
C ILE A 17 -1.39 -2.04 5.35
N ASP A 18 -1.07 -1.37 6.47
CA ASP A 18 0.27 -1.30 7.04
C ASP A 18 0.44 -2.18 8.29
N ALA A 19 1.61 -2.83 8.40
CA ALA A 19 1.90 -3.79 9.46
C ALA A 19 1.97 -3.13 10.84
N GLN A 20 2.64 -1.97 10.94
CA GLN A 20 2.79 -1.26 12.21
C GLN A 20 1.46 -0.65 12.66
N CYS A 21 0.64 -0.17 11.72
CA CYS A 21 -0.72 0.26 12.02
C CYS A 21 -1.56 -0.88 12.60
N LEU A 22 -1.55 -2.07 11.99
CA LEU A 22 -2.25 -3.25 12.52
C LEU A 22 -1.76 -3.65 13.90
N ALA A 23 -0.44 -3.63 14.12
CA ALA A 23 0.15 -3.92 15.42
C ALA A 23 -0.32 -2.93 16.50
N THR A 24 -0.37 -1.65 16.16
CA THR A 24 -0.82 -0.59 17.08
C THR A 24 -2.31 -0.73 17.40
N ILE A 25 -3.15 -1.03 16.40
CA ILE A 25 -4.57 -1.31 16.62
C ILE A 25 -4.75 -2.52 17.54
N ALA A 26 -3.97 -3.59 17.34
CA ALA A 26 -4.02 -4.77 18.21
C ALA A 26 -3.62 -4.41 19.66
N TYR A 27 -2.55 -3.64 19.83
CA TYR A 27 -2.08 -3.21 21.15
C TYR A 27 -3.13 -2.39 21.89
N LEU A 28 -3.70 -1.35 21.27
CA LEU A 28 -4.75 -0.53 21.90
C LEU A 28 -6.00 -1.35 22.20
N SER A 29 -6.37 -2.28 21.31
CA SER A 29 -7.55 -3.15 21.52
C SER A 29 -7.40 -4.10 22.72
N LEU A 30 -6.16 -4.42 23.10
CA LEU A 30 -5.85 -5.31 24.23
C LEU A 30 -5.63 -4.55 25.54
N THR A 31 -5.06 -3.33 25.47
CA THR A 31 -4.64 -2.56 26.65
C THR A 31 -5.64 -1.48 27.05
N VAL A 32 -6.21 -0.77 26.08
CA VAL A 32 -7.02 0.43 26.34
C VAL A 32 -8.51 0.08 26.29
N PRO A 33 -9.30 0.49 27.30
CA PRO A 33 -10.75 0.35 27.27
C PRO A 33 -11.35 1.02 26.02
N LYS A 34 -12.37 0.39 25.42
CA LYS A 34 -12.96 0.85 24.15
C LYS A 34 -13.52 2.28 24.18
N ASP A 35 -13.87 2.79 25.35
CA ASP A 35 -14.44 4.13 25.51
C ASP A 35 -13.36 5.23 25.58
N ASP A 36 -12.10 4.86 25.81
CA ASP A 36 -10.98 5.79 26.03
C ASP A 36 -10.17 6.08 24.76
N TRP A 37 -10.44 5.37 23.66
CA TRP A 37 -9.75 5.58 22.38
C TRP A 37 -10.64 5.41 21.17
N VAL A 38 -10.22 6.01 20.07
CA VAL A 38 -10.94 6.03 18.80
C VAL A 38 -9.96 5.82 17.64
N LEU A 39 -10.41 5.09 16.62
CA LEU A 39 -9.64 4.72 15.44
C LEU A 39 -10.03 5.57 14.23
N VAL A 40 -9.08 6.31 13.65
CA VAL A 40 -9.30 7.19 12.51
C VAL A 40 -8.50 6.71 11.30
N ALA A 41 -9.19 6.32 10.23
CA ALA A 41 -8.59 5.96 8.94
C ALA A 41 -8.20 7.22 8.14
N SER A 42 -7.20 7.96 8.62
CA SER A 42 -6.77 9.20 7.94
C SER A 42 -6.12 8.95 6.59
N SER A 43 -5.33 7.87 6.46
CA SER A 43 -4.57 7.54 5.23
C SER A 43 -3.70 8.70 4.70
N ASP A 44 -3.36 9.67 5.54
CA ASP A 44 -2.54 10.83 5.20
C ASP A 44 -1.45 11.00 6.27
N PRO A 45 -0.18 10.70 5.92
CA PRO A 45 0.94 10.85 6.85
C PRO A 45 1.15 12.30 7.31
N SER A 46 0.78 13.29 6.49
CA SER A 46 1.01 14.72 6.75
C SER A 46 0.19 15.29 7.92
N VAL A 47 -0.80 14.52 8.40
CA VAL A 47 -1.58 14.85 9.61
C VAL A 47 -0.69 14.87 10.85
N SER A 48 0.35 14.02 10.87
CA SER A 48 1.33 13.97 11.94
C SER A 48 2.51 14.91 11.64
N PRO A 49 3.09 15.59 12.65
CA PRO A 49 4.31 16.38 12.46
C PRO A 49 5.51 15.54 12.04
N THR A 50 5.46 14.23 12.28
CA THR A 50 6.48 13.26 11.91
C THR A 50 6.31 12.72 10.48
N CYS A 51 5.23 13.06 9.79
CA CYS A 51 4.90 12.55 8.46
C CYS A 51 4.89 11.00 8.36
N GLU A 52 4.48 10.32 9.44
CA GLU A 52 4.53 8.86 9.56
C GLU A 52 3.25 8.35 10.23
N LEU A 53 2.75 7.21 9.75
CA LEU A 53 1.65 6.45 10.36
C LEU A 53 2.22 5.08 10.79
N PRO A 54 1.79 4.50 11.92
CA PRO A 54 0.73 4.96 12.82
C PRO A 54 1.10 6.19 13.66
N ALA A 55 0.11 7.03 13.98
CA ALA A 55 0.27 8.21 14.84
C ALA A 55 -0.84 8.30 15.88
N LEU A 56 -0.47 8.36 17.16
CA LEU A 56 -1.36 8.60 18.28
C LEU A 56 -1.39 10.10 18.59
N LYS A 57 -2.61 10.63 18.76
CA LYS A 57 -2.85 12.01 19.14
C LYS A 57 -3.57 12.07 20.48
N ASP A 58 -2.98 12.82 21.40
CA ASP A 58 -3.54 13.10 22.72
C ASP A 58 -3.63 14.62 22.89
N GLY A 59 -4.78 15.19 22.50
CA GLY A 59 -5.01 16.62 22.47
C GLY A 59 -4.04 17.35 21.52
N LYS A 60 -2.90 17.81 22.04
CA LYS A 60 -1.85 18.53 21.29
C LYS A 60 -0.59 17.71 21.05
N THR A 61 -0.38 16.62 21.80
CA THR A 61 0.80 15.76 21.64
C THR A 61 0.57 14.77 20.52
N TRP A 62 1.63 14.53 19.75
CA TRP A 62 1.65 13.56 18.66
C TRP A 62 2.81 12.60 18.88
N VAL A 63 2.51 11.31 18.81
CA VAL A 63 3.50 10.24 18.96
C VAL A 63 3.33 9.28 17.79
N SER A 64 4.39 9.03 17.02
CA SER A 64 4.37 8.13 15.88
C SER A 64 5.28 6.92 16.10
N ARG A 65 5.03 5.87 15.31
CA ARG A 65 5.68 4.54 15.36
C ARG A 65 5.22 3.69 16.54
N PHE A 66 5.10 2.39 16.29
CA PHE A 66 4.60 1.41 17.25
C PHE A 66 5.31 1.47 18.61
N ARG A 67 6.65 1.35 18.65
CA ARG A 67 7.41 1.34 19.91
C ARG A 67 7.23 2.60 20.74
N ASN A 68 7.29 3.77 20.10
CA ASN A 68 7.12 5.04 20.80
C ASN A 68 5.69 5.20 21.35
N ILE A 69 4.69 4.71 20.62
CA ILE A 69 3.29 4.72 21.05
C ILE A 69 3.12 3.81 22.28
N VAL A 70 3.71 2.61 22.27
CA VAL A 70 3.73 1.70 23.43
C VAL A 70 4.38 2.36 24.64
N ASP A 71 5.56 2.97 24.46
CA ASP A 71 6.27 3.67 25.54
C ASP A 71 5.47 4.87 26.07
N TYR A 72 4.76 5.59 25.20
CA TYR A 72 3.90 6.70 25.58
C TYR A 72 2.69 6.23 26.39
N LEU A 73 1.99 5.17 25.94
CA LEU A 73 0.83 4.61 26.64
C LEU A 73 1.21 4.09 28.02
N ARG A 74 2.40 3.47 28.14
CA ARG A 74 2.96 3.05 29.42
C ARG A 74 3.18 4.23 30.37
N GLN A 75 3.74 5.34 29.88
CA GLN A 75 3.96 6.54 30.70
C GLN A 75 2.64 7.24 31.05
N TYR A 76 1.69 7.30 30.11
CA TYR A 76 0.40 7.95 30.29
C TYR A 76 -0.48 7.23 31.33
N SER A 77 -0.46 5.90 31.34
CA SER A 77 -1.27 5.05 32.23
C SER A 77 -0.59 4.70 33.56
N ASN A 78 0.58 5.28 33.86
CA ASN A 78 1.43 4.87 35.00
C ASN A 78 1.75 3.36 35.04
N GLY A 79 1.75 2.70 33.87
CA GLY A 79 2.05 1.28 33.73
C GLY A 79 0.84 0.34 33.70
N ASP A 80 -0.39 0.85 33.82
CA ASP A 80 -1.59 0.00 33.75
C ASP A 80 -1.84 -0.55 32.33
N TRP A 81 -1.40 0.18 31.29
CA TRP A 81 -1.54 -0.22 29.88
C TRP A 81 -0.26 -0.84 29.31
N ASP A 82 0.51 -1.56 30.12
CA ASP A 82 1.75 -2.20 29.72
C ASP A 82 1.59 -3.73 29.64
N LEU A 83 1.55 -4.29 28.42
CA LEU A 83 1.52 -5.74 28.19
C LEU A 83 2.80 -6.44 28.67
N ASP A 84 3.91 -5.72 28.76
CA ASP A 84 5.24 -6.28 29.03
C ASP A 84 5.63 -6.13 30.52
N GLN A 85 4.70 -5.66 31.37
CA GLN A 85 4.96 -5.36 32.78
C GLN A 85 5.49 -6.58 33.55
N ASN A 86 4.85 -7.74 33.32
CA ASN A 86 5.12 -8.99 34.03
C ASN A 86 6.27 -9.82 33.44
N LEU A 87 6.90 -9.36 32.36
CA LEU A 87 8.01 -10.08 31.73
C LEU A 87 9.26 -10.04 32.61
N SER A 88 9.93 -11.20 32.74
CA SER A 88 11.25 -11.32 33.35
C SER A 88 12.31 -10.58 32.52
N GLY A 89 13.49 -10.34 33.12
CA GLY A 89 14.58 -9.65 32.42
C GLY A 89 15.05 -10.37 31.15
N LEU A 90 14.99 -11.71 31.13
CA LEU A 90 15.33 -12.51 29.95
C LEU A 90 14.23 -12.42 28.89
N GLU A 91 12.96 -12.59 29.28
CA GLU A 91 11.84 -12.49 28.34
C GLU A 91 11.71 -11.10 27.72
N LYS A 92 12.08 -10.03 28.47
CA LYS A 92 12.18 -8.68 27.91
C LYS A 92 13.25 -8.57 26.85
N ALA A 93 14.40 -9.21 27.05
CA ALA A 93 15.47 -9.24 26.05
C ALA A 93 15.02 -10.02 24.79
N ASP A 94 14.36 -11.15 24.98
CA ASP A 94 13.80 -11.96 23.88
C ASP A 94 12.71 -11.20 23.11
N ASN A 95 11.80 -10.50 23.81
CA ASN A 95 10.78 -9.66 23.19
C ASN A 95 11.41 -8.59 22.28
N ILE A 96 12.42 -7.87 22.77
CA ILE A 96 13.13 -6.84 21.97
C ILE A 96 13.82 -7.47 20.76
N ALA A 97 14.52 -8.60 20.97
CA ALA A 97 15.23 -9.29 19.90
C ALA A 97 14.28 -9.77 18.80
N PHE A 98 13.19 -10.43 19.17
CA PHE A 98 12.20 -10.92 18.21
C PHE A 98 11.39 -9.80 17.56
N SER A 99 11.12 -8.72 18.27
CA SER A 99 10.49 -7.53 17.69
C SER A 99 11.36 -6.91 16.60
N ALA A 100 12.67 -6.78 16.85
CA ALA A 100 13.61 -6.28 15.84
C ALA A 100 13.79 -7.26 14.66
N PHE A 101 13.77 -8.57 14.95
CA PHE A 101 13.80 -9.61 13.93
C PHE A 101 12.58 -9.55 13.00
N LEU A 102 11.36 -9.43 13.55
CA LEU A 102 10.14 -9.30 12.77
C LEU A 102 10.16 -8.04 11.89
N GLU A 103 10.47 -6.87 12.46
CA GLU A 103 10.49 -5.63 11.70
C GLU A 103 11.52 -5.63 10.56
N SER A 104 12.66 -6.30 10.73
CA SER A 104 13.69 -6.36 9.69
C SER A 104 13.36 -7.39 8.60
N ARG A 105 12.98 -8.61 9.00
CA ARG A 105 12.77 -9.75 8.08
C ARG A 105 11.37 -9.79 7.49
N ALA A 106 10.34 -9.63 8.32
CA ALA A 106 8.95 -9.67 7.85
C ALA A 106 8.62 -8.46 6.96
N GLN A 107 9.11 -7.26 7.28
CA GLN A 107 8.92 -6.09 6.42
C GLN A 107 9.49 -6.33 5.02
N SER A 108 10.70 -6.90 4.93
CA SER A 108 11.34 -7.18 3.64
C SER A 108 10.55 -8.18 2.80
N LEU A 109 9.97 -9.21 3.43
CA LEU A 109 9.13 -10.20 2.74
C LEU A 109 7.77 -9.63 2.32
N LEU A 110 7.13 -8.81 3.17
CA LEU A 110 5.90 -8.10 2.81
C LEU A 110 6.13 -7.12 1.65
N ASP A 111 7.24 -6.38 1.68
CA ASP A 111 7.65 -5.48 0.61
C ASP A 111 7.81 -6.24 -0.71
N LEU A 112 8.49 -7.39 -0.70
CA LEU A 112 8.64 -8.25 -1.87
C LEU A 112 7.30 -8.75 -2.42
N SER A 113 6.40 -9.19 -1.53
CA SER A 113 5.13 -9.80 -1.91
C SER A 113 4.10 -8.78 -2.39
N LEU A 114 3.88 -7.69 -1.65
CA LEU A 114 2.79 -6.73 -1.91
C LEU A 114 3.20 -5.60 -2.84
N TYR A 115 4.48 -5.20 -2.84
CA TYR A 115 4.95 -4.02 -3.57
C TYR A 115 5.86 -4.38 -4.74
N VAL A 116 6.92 -5.17 -4.52
CA VAL A 116 7.89 -5.47 -5.59
C VAL A 116 7.29 -6.37 -6.67
N THR A 117 6.47 -7.36 -6.29
CA THR A 117 5.78 -8.23 -7.24
C THR A 117 4.71 -7.42 -8.00
N SER A 118 4.97 -7.09 -9.26
CA SER A 118 4.11 -6.20 -10.05
C SER A 118 2.68 -6.70 -10.19
N GLN A 119 2.47 -8.01 -10.39
CA GLN A 119 1.12 -8.57 -10.47
C GLN A 119 0.32 -8.31 -9.18
N ASN A 120 0.94 -8.47 -8.01
CA ASN A 120 0.30 -8.21 -6.73
C ASN A 120 0.08 -6.70 -6.53
N TYR A 121 1.07 -5.89 -6.91
CA TYR A 121 0.99 -4.44 -6.75
C TYR A 121 -0.11 -3.81 -7.61
N TYR A 122 -0.14 -4.09 -8.92
CA TYR A 122 -1.09 -3.46 -9.83
C TYR A 122 -2.52 -3.99 -9.67
N ASN A 123 -2.69 -5.27 -9.35
CA ASN A 123 -4.04 -5.87 -9.25
C ASN A 123 -4.66 -5.72 -7.86
N CYS A 124 -3.85 -5.63 -6.79
CA CYS A 124 -4.36 -5.65 -5.41
C CYS A 124 -3.93 -4.42 -4.61
N THR A 125 -2.62 -4.17 -4.46
CA THR A 125 -2.09 -3.17 -3.54
C THR A 125 -2.41 -1.74 -3.98
N SER A 126 -2.08 -1.37 -5.22
CA SER A 126 -2.33 -0.03 -5.76
C SER A 126 -3.83 0.32 -5.81
N PRO A 127 -4.74 -0.58 -6.25
CA PRO A 127 -6.17 -0.34 -6.14
C PRO A 127 -6.66 -0.17 -4.70
N SER A 128 -6.11 -0.94 -3.75
CA SER A 128 -6.44 -0.80 -2.32
C SER A 128 -6.05 0.56 -1.77
N TYR A 129 -4.86 1.07 -2.13
CA TYR A 129 -4.48 2.45 -1.82
C TYR A 129 -5.39 3.48 -2.49
N GLY A 130 -5.78 3.25 -3.76
CA GLY A 130 -6.70 4.11 -4.48
C GLY A 130 -8.07 4.25 -3.80
N ALA A 131 -8.55 3.18 -3.15
CA ALA A 131 -9.82 3.17 -2.44
C ALA A 131 -9.80 3.94 -1.10
N ILE A 132 -8.67 3.91 -0.37
CA ILE A 132 -8.54 4.57 0.95
C ILE A 132 -8.05 6.02 0.86
N LEU A 133 -7.33 6.38 -0.20
CA LEU A 133 -6.74 7.71 -0.36
C LEU A 133 -7.73 8.69 -0.98
N GLN A 134 -7.62 9.96 -0.58
CA GLN A 134 -8.35 11.05 -1.22
C GLN A 134 -7.54 11.61 -2.39
N TRP A 135 -8.23 12.15 -3.39
CA TRP A 135 -7.58 12.94 -4.42
C TRP A 135 -6.83 14.12 -3.76
N PRO A 136 -5.56 14.40 -4.11
CA PRO A 136 -4.75 13.83 -5.20
C PRO A 136 -3.77 12.72 -4.76
N ASN A 137 -3.74 12.39 -3.47
CA ASN A 137 -2.78 11.45 -2.88
C ASN A 137 -2.85 10.05 -3.51
N GLN A 138 -3.99 9.69 -4.11
CA GLN A 138 -4.18 8.45 -4.88
C GLN A 138 -3.14 8.23 -5.98
N TRP A 139 -2.59 9.29 -6.59
CA TRP A 139 -1.60 9.19 -7.66
C TRP A 139 -0.17 9.45 -7.20
N ILE A 140 -0.01 10.00 -6.00
CA ILE A 140 1.28 10.46 -5.48
C ILE A 140 1.88 9.41 -4.54
N LEU A 141 1.10 8.98 -3.55
CA LEU A 141 1.60 8.12 -2.49
C LEU A 141 1.91 6.69 -2.97
N PRO A 142 1.05 6.00 -3.75
CA PRO A 142 1.35 4.62 -4.13
C PRO A 142 2.68 4.47 -4.88
N PRO A 143 3.01 5.31 -5.89
CA PRO A 143 4.33 5.26 -6.54
C PRO A 143 5.51 5.53 -5.61
N GLN A 144 5.36 6.47 -4.66
CA GLN A 144 6.39 6.77 -3.66
C GLN A 144 6.63 5.58 -2.73
N ILE A 145 5.56 4.99 -2.19
CA ILE A 145 5.63 3.81 -1.32
C ILE A 145 6.24 2.62 -2.06
N HIS A 146 5.83 2.41 -3.32
CA HIS A 146 6.39 1.36 -4.19
C HIS A 146 7.89 1.51 -4.41
N THR A 147 8.34 2.74 -4.69
CA THR A 147 9.77 3.04 -4.89
C THR A 147 10.55 2.86 -3.60
N ALA A 148 10.00 3.28 -2.45
CA ALA A 148 10.60 3.06 -1.14
C ALA A 148 10.72 1.55 -0.81
N ALA A 149 9.69 0.76 -1.10
CA ALA A 149 9.73 -0.70 -0.91
C ALA A 149 10.76 -1.38 -1.83
N LYS A 150 10.86 -0.96 -3.10
CA LYS A 150 11.90 -1.43 -4.02
C LYS A 150 13.31 -1.09 -3.51
N ALA A 151 13.53 0.12 -3.01
CA ALA A 151 14.82 0.52 -2.45
C ALA A 151 15.19 -0.30 -1.20
N ARG A 152 14.24 -0.61 -0.31
CA ARG A 152 14.49 -1.44 0.88
C ARG A 152 14.90 -2.87 0.51
N THR A 153 14.33 -3.43 -0.55
CA THR A 153 14.52 -4.84 -0.95
C THR A 153 15.58 -5.04 -2.04
N GLU A 154 16.19 -3.96 -2.55
CA GLU A 154 17.17 -4.00 -3.63
C GLU A 154 18.37 -4.93 -3.34
N HIS A 155 18.84 -4.92 -2.10
CA HIS A 155 19.97 -5.74 -1.64
C HIS A 155 19.73 -7.25 -1.73
N LEU A 156 18.47 -7.70 -1.82
CA LEU A 156 18.12 -9.12 -1.95
C LEU A 156 18.30 -9.63 -3.39
N GLY A 157 18.41 -8.73 -4.36
CA GLY A 157 18.61 -9.08 -5.77
C GLY A 157 17.43 -9.83 -6.40
N LEU A 158 16.23 -9.67 -5.84
CA LEU A 158 14.99 -10.33 -6.28
C LEU A 158 14.13 -9.43 -7.18
N SER A 159 14.67 -8.32 -7.67
CA SER A 159 13.98 -7.42 -8.60
C SER A 159 13.60 -8.09 -9.94
N SER A 160 14.20 -9.24 -10.27
CA SER A 160 13.88 -10.04 -11.46
C SER A 160 12.54 -10.78 -11.39
N LEU A 161 11.94 -10.93 -10.19
CA LEU A 161 10.58 -11.45 -10.04
C LEU A 161 9.55 -10.64 -10.85
N ASP A 162 9.78 -9.33 -10.98
CA ASP A 162 8.94 -8.38 -11.73
C ASP A 162 8.97 -8.68 -13.25
N LEU A 163 10.17 -8.90 -13.80
CA LEU A 163 10.36 -9.15 -15.24
C LEU A 163 9.77 -10.49 -15.68
N GLU A 164 9.89 -11.51 -14.81
CA GLU A 164 9.47 -12.87 -15.12
C GLU A 164 7.94 -13.01 -15.15
N ALA A 165 7.27 -12.40 -14.17
CA ALA A 165 5.81 -12.33 -14.10
C ALA A 165 5.21 -11.60 -15.32
N ILE A 166 5.90 -10.57 -15.82
CA ILE A 166 5.51 -9.84 -17.04
C ILE A 166 5.73 -10.70 -18.29
N GLU A 167 6.85 -11.44 -18.37
CA GLU A 167 7.13 -12.33 -19.51
C GLU A 167 6.15 -13.51 -19.58
N GLU A 168 5.81 -14.12 -18.45
CA GLU A 168 4.85 -15.21 -18.41
C GLU A 168 3.45 -14.76 -18.83
N GLN A 169 3.01 -13.58 -18.36
CA GLN A 169 1.73 -13.01 -18.77
C GLN A 169 1.73 -12.68 -20.27
N ARG A 170 2.80 -12.08 -20.80
CA ARG A 170 2.95 -11.85 -22.25
C ARG A 170 2.86 -13.15 -23.05
N LYS A 171 3.44 -14.25 -22.55
CA LYS A 171 3.35 -15.56 -23.20
C LYS A 171 1.91 -16.09 -23.17
N ARG A 172 1.20 -15.99 -22.04
CA ARG A 172 -0.20 -16.42 -21.92
C ARG A 172 -1.13 -15.62 -22.82
N ASP A 173 -1.01 -14.29 -22.82
CA ASP A 173 -1.80 -13.41 -23.68
C ASP A 173 -1.50 -13.66 -25.17
N HIS A 174 -0.23 -13.90 -25.51
CA HIS A 174 0.18 -14.29 -26.86
C HIS A 174 -0.42 -15.65 -27.26
N SER A 175 -0.38 -16.66 -26.37
CA SER A 175 -1.00 -17.96 -26.62
C SER A 175 -2.52 -17.88 -26.74
N ALA A 176 -3.18 -17.04 -25.94
CA ALA A 176 -4.62 -16.79 -26.01
C ALA A 176 -5.01 -16.07 -27.31
N ALA A 177 -4.25 -15.07 -27.76
CA ALA A 177 -4.48 -14.36 -29.03
C ALA A 177 -4.27 -15.27 -30.25
N VAL A 178 -3.31 -16.20 -30.18
CA VAL A 178 -3.10 -17.23 -31.20
C VAL A 178 -4.24 -18.25 -31.21
N ALA A 179 -4.75 -18.66 -30.04
CA ALA A 179 -5.89 -19.56 -29.91
C ALA A 179 -7.21 -18.90 -30.38
N ALA A 180 -7.37 -17.60 -30.16
CA ALA A 180 -8.50 -16.80 -30.61
C ALA A 180 -8.46 -16.45 -32.11
N GLY A 181 -7.44 -16.90 -32.86
CA GLY A 181 -7.32 -16.66 -34.30
C GLY A 181 -7.00 -15.21 -34.69
N GLN A 182 -6.72 -14.34 -33.72
CA GLN A 182 -6.42 -12.92 -33.94
C GLN A 182 -5.02 -12.69 -34.51
N VAL A 183 -4.13 -13.70 -34.47
CA VAL A 183 -2.76 -13.61 -35.00
C VAL A 183 -2.49 -14.76 -35.99
N PRO A 184 -2.16 -14.48 -37.27
CA PRO A 184 -1.87 -15.52 -38.25
C PRO A 184 -0.55 -16.23 -37.93
N LYS A 185 -0.54 -17.57 -38.08
CA LYS A 185 0.57 -18.48 -37.72
C LYS A 185 1.93 -18.16 -38.39
N ASN A 186 1.95 -17.34 -39.43
CA ASN A 186 3.16 -17.00 -40.18
C ASN A 186 3.86 -15.71 -39.71
N LEU A 187 3.22 -14.91 -38.84
CA LEU A 187 3.82 -13.73 -38.21
C LEU A 187 4.31 -14.02 -36.78
N ILE A 188 4.34 -15.30 -36.39
CA ILE A 188 4.88 -15.77 -35.11
C ILE A 188 6.39 -15.43 -35.09
N PRO A 189 6.84 -14.45 -34.28
CA PRO A 189 8.26 -14.25 -34.07
C PRO A 189 8.76 -15.49 -33.32
N ARG A 190 9.59 -16.31 -33.95
CA ARG A 190 10.27 -17.38 -33.21
C ARG A 190 11.15 -16.74 -32.14
N PRO A 191 10.94 -17.03 -30.84
CA PRO A 191 11.79 -16.49 -29.80
C PRO A 191 13.21 -16.99 -30.08
N ARG A 192 14.15 -16.08 -30.29
CA ARG A 192 15.57 -16.43 -30.39
C ARG A 192 16.02 -16.90 -29.01
N ASP A 193 16.46 -18.15 -28.90
CA ASP A 193 16.81 -18.86 -27.67
C ASP A 193 18.03 -18.32 -26.86
N SER A 194 18.46 -17.06 -27.02
CA SER A 194 19.76 -16.62 -26.49
C SER A 194 19.76 -15.76 -25.22
N VAL A 195 18.64 -15.62 -24.50
CA VAL A 195 18.63 -14.97 -23.17
C VAL A 195 17.70 -15.68 -22.18
N SER A 196 16.61 -16.29 -22.68
CA SER A 196 15.59 -17.03 -21.92
C SER A 196 16.15 -18.24 -21.16
N SER A 197 17.15 -18.93 -21.71
CA SER A 197 17.83 -20.08 -21.07
C SER A 197 18.72 -19.66 -19.88
N LEU A 198 19.24 -18.43 -19.89
CA LEU A 198 19.97 -17.86 -18.76
C LEU A 198 19.00 -17.26 -17.72
N LEU A 199 17.85 -16.73 -18.16
CA LEU A 199 16.78 -16.23 -17.30
C LEU A 199 16.02 -17.37 -16.58
N GLY A 200 15.87 -18.55 -17.21
CA GLY A 200 15.31 -19.73 -16.54
C GLY A 200 16.17 -20.24 -15.36
N LYS A 201 17.49 -20.03 -15.42
CA LYS A 201 18.38 -20.30 -14.27
C LYS A 201 18.16 -19.27 -13.15
N THR A 202 17.89 -18.01 -13.49
CA THR A 202 17.57 -16.99 -12.49
C THR A 202 16.22 -17.24 -11.81
N SER A 203 15.25 -17.84 -12.51
CA SER A 203 13.95 -18.24 -11.96
C SER A 203 14.06 -19.18 -10.77
N GLN A 204 14.70 -20.33 -10.98
CA GLN A 204 14.89 -21.32 -9.93
C GLN A 204 15.74 -20.76 -8.80
N GLN A 205 16.78 -19.98 -9.12
CA GLN A 205 17.60 -19.29 -8.11
C GLN A 205 16.77 -18.31 -7.27
N ASN A 206 15.86 -17.56 -7.87
CA ASN A 206 14.97 -16.66 -7.15
C ASN A 206 14.00 -17.43 -6.26
N GLN A 207 13.45 -18.54 -6.75
CA GLN A 207 12.58 -19.40 -5.96
C GLN A 207 13.32 -20.00 -4.76
N PHE A 208 14.53 -20.53 -4.94
CA PHE A 208 15.38 -21.01 -3.84
C PHE A 208 15.74 -19.90 -2.85
N LYS A 209 16.02 -18.69 -3.33
CA LYS A 209 16.28 -17.53 -2.46
C LYS A 209 15.04 -17.13 -1.66
N LEU A 210 13.86 -17.08 -2.30
CA LEU A 210 12.58 -16.82 -1.63
C LEU A 210 12.28 -17.91 -0.60
N GLU A 211 12.56 -19.16 -0.94
CA GLU A 211 12.40 -20.29 -0.02
C GLU A 211 13.34 -20.16 1.18
N ALA A 212 14.60 -19.78 0.97
CA ALA A 212 15.54 -19.52 2.06
C ALA A 212 15.09 -18.34 2.95
N LEU A 213 14.67 -17.22 2.37
CA LEU A 213 14.21 -16.04 3.13
C LEU A 213 12.92 -16.30 3.90
N THR A 214 11.99 -17.06 3.33
CA THR A 214 10.75 -17.45 4.03
C THR A 214 11.03 -18.45 5.14
N ALA A 215 11.96 -19.40 4.95
CA ALA A 215 12.40 -20.29 6.02
C ALA A 215 13.06 -19.52 7.16
N GLU A 216 13.94 -18.56 6.83
CA GLU A 216 14.62 -17.70 7.80
C GLU A 216 13.63 -16.94 8.70
N LEU A 217 12.44 -16.55 8.21
CA LEU A 217 11.40 -15.92 9.02
C LEU A 217 10.52 -16.94 9.76
N PHE A 218 9.95 -17.90 9.05
CA PHE A 218 8.84 -18.71 9.56
C PHE A 218 9.29 -19.86 10.47
N GLU A 219 10.44 -20.48 10.21
CA GLU A 219 10.92 -21.60 11.04
C GLU A 219 11.24 -21.16 12.48
N PRO A 220 11.95 -20.03 12.72
CA PRO A 220 12.16 -19.56 14.08
C PRO A 220 10.86 -19.18 14.78
N LEU A 221 9.89 -18.59 14.08
CA LEU A 221 8.60 -18.22 14.66
C LEU A 221 7.78 -19.45 15.08
N GLU A 222 7.81 -20.51 14.28
CA GLU A 222 7.18 -21.79 14.62
C GLU A 222 7.85 -22.43 15.84
N GLU A 223 9.18 -22.39 15.93
CA GLU A 223 9.93 -22.92 17.08
C GLU A 223 9.62 -22.17 18.38
N ILE A 224 9.57 -20.83 18.33
CA ILE A 224 9.28 -19.99 19.50
C ILE A 224 7.86 -20.22 20.00
N LEU A 225 6.89 -20.25 19.07
CA LEU A 225 5.50 -20.51 19.39
C LEU A 225 5.39 -21.90 20.03
N GLY A 226 6.01 -22.93 19.45
CA GLY A 226 6.22 -24.23 20.12
C GLY A 226 4.96 -24.84 20.75
N GLY A 227 3.79 -24.62 20.14
CA GLY A 227 2.48 -25.07 20.64
C GLY A 227 1.85 -24.22 21.75
N LYS A 228 2.48 -23.11 22.16
CA LYS A 228 1.95 -22.16 23.14
C LYS A 228 0.81 -21.32 22.54
N GLU A 229 0.02 -20.68 23.42
CA GLU A 229 -1.04 -19.78 22.96
C GLU A 229 -0.50 -18.45 22.39
N TYR A 230 0.66 -17.99 22.91
CA TYR A 230 1.37 -16.76 22.55
C TYR A 230 2.88 -17.05 22.40
N PHE A 231 3.66 -16.18 21.76
CA PHE A 231 5.08 -16.47 21.46
C PHE A 231 5.93 -16.69 22.72
N LEU A 232 5.78 -15.84 23.73
CA LEU A 232 6.57 -15.94 24.96
C LEU A 232 5.85 -16.72 26.07
N HIS A 233 4.52 -16.69 26.12
CA HIS A 233 3.73 -17.24 27.23
C HIS A 233 2.80 -18.39 26.84
N THR A 234 2.57 -19.30 27.80
CA THR A 234 1.82 -20.55 27.56
C THR A 234 0.29 -20.41 27.57
N SER A 235 -0.31 -19.49 28.35
CA SER A 235 -1.74 -19.06 28.26
C SER A 235 -2.09 -18.07 29.37
N GLU A 236 -1.57 -18.29 30.59
CA GLU A 236 -1.98 -17.57 31.81
C GLU A 236 -1.49 -16.12 31.92
N ALA A 237 -0.38 -15.78 31.25
CA ALA A 237 0.24 -14.46 31.32
C ALA A 237 -0.21 -13.49 30.21
N GLY A 238 -1.10 -13.92 29.31
CA GLY A 238 -1.67 -13.09 28.25
C GLY A 238 -0.70 -12.71 27.12
N PRO A 239 -1.20 -11.92 26.13
CA PRO A 239 -0.41 -11.46 24.99
C PRO A 239 0.60 -10.38 25.40
N THR A 240 1.71 -10.33 24.65
CA THR A 240 2.79 -9.35 24.80
C THR A 240 2.78 -8.31 23.68
N SER A 241 3.63 -7.28 23.79
CA SER A 241 3.82 -6.33 22.68
C SER A 241 4.34 -7.02 21.40
N LEU A 242 5.16 -8.06 21.54
CA LEU A 242 5.64 -8.90 20.44
C LEU A 242 4.47 -9.58 19.71
N ASP A 243 3.51 -10.13 20.44
CA ASP A 243 2.33 -10.79 19.86
C ASP A 243 1.50 -9.82 19.01
N CYS A 244 1.39 -8.56 19.44
CA CYS A 244 0.72 -7.50 18.68
C CYS A 244 1.46 -7.17 17.39
N LEU A 245 2.79 -7.03 17.48
CA LEU A 245 3.65 -6.76 16.33
C LEU A 245 3.62 -7.90 15.32
N ALA A 246 3.78 -9.13 15.80
CA ALA A 246 3.69 -10.35 15.00
C ALA A 246 2.32 -10.46 14.32
N LEU A 247 1.23 -10.20 15.04
CA LEU A 247 -0.11 -10.21 14.45
C LEU A 247 -0.23 -9.24 13.28
N GLY A 248 0.32 -8.02 13.38
CA GLY A 248 0.30 -7.05 12.29
C GLY A 248 1.03 -7.53 11.03
N TYR A 249 2.28 -7.99 11.19
CA TYR A 249 3.10 -8.48 10.08
C TYR A 249 2.54 -9.78 9.46
N LEU A 250 2.18 -10.76 10.29
CA LEU A 250 1.71 -12.06 9.85
C LEU A 250 0.30 -12.00 9.25
N SER A 251 -0.57 -11.09 9.73
CA SER A 251 -1.88 -10.88 9.11
C SER A 251 -1.76 -10.42 7.66
N LEU A 252 -0.81 -9.52 7.35
CA LEU A 252 -0.55 -9.08 5.98
C LEU A 252 0.14 -10.14 5.12
N ALA A 253 0.85 -11.09 5.73
CA ALA A 253 1.40 -12.23 5.00
C ALA A 253 0.32 -13.27 4.65
N LEU A 254 -0.68 -13.43 5.51
CA LEU A 254 -1.68 -14.52 5.42
C LEU A 254 -2.97 -14.14 4.69
N VAL A 255 -3.51 -12.96 4.97
CA VAL A 255 -4.88 -12.59 4.58
C VAL A 255 -5.03 -12.09 3.14
N PRO A 256 -4.13 -11.26 2.59
CA PRO A 256 -4.30 -10.70 1.25
C PRO A 256 -4.49 -11.78 0.17
N GLU A 257 -5.58 -11.65 -0.59
CA GLU A 257 -5.85 -12.48 -1.76
C GLU A 257 -5.14 -11.88 -2.97
N VAL A 258 -3.87 -12.23 -3.10
CA VAL A 258 -3.00 -11.76 -4.18
C VAL A 258 -2.83 -12.82 -5.28
N PRO A 259 -2.65 -12.43 -6.56
CA PRO A 259 -2.44 -13.35 -7.68
C PRO A 259 -1.28 -14.33 -7.44
N ASN A 260 -0.18 -13.84 -6.88
CA ASN A 260 0.96 -14.67 -6.51
C ASN A 260 1.07 -14.77 -4.99
N SER A 261 0.60 -15.89 -4.45
CA SER A 261 0.47 -16.16 -3.01
C SER A 261 1.65 -16.86 -2.36
N TRP A 262 2.84 -16.82 -2.98
CA TRP A 262 4.03 -17.53 -2.48
C TRP A 262 4.34 -17.30 -0.99
N LEU A 263 4.10 -16.09 -0.47
CA LEU A 263 4.35 -15.77 0.94
C LEU A 263 3.35 -16.48 1.87
N ARG A 264 2.07 -16.46 1.51
CA ARG A 264 0.99 -17.12 2.22
C ARG A 264 1.18 -18.65 2.22
N ASP A 265 1.57 -19.19 1.07
CA ASP A 265 1.77 -20.63 0.89
C ASP A 265 3.03 -21.10 1.66
N ALA A 266 4.07 -20.27 1.71
CA ALA A 266 5.25 -20.52 2.54
C ALA A 266 4.92 -20.50 4.05
N MET A 267 4.10 -19.54 4.51
CA MET A 267 3.65 -19.49 5.89
C MET A 267 2.87 -20.74 6.28
N ARG A 268 1.92 -21.18 5.44
CA ARG A 268 1.09 -22.37 5.66
C ARG A 268 1.88 -23.68 5.69
N SER A 269 2.91 -23.77 4.85
CA SER A 269 3.74 -24.99 4.74
C SER A 269 4.81 -25.08 5.82
N LYS A 270 5.47 -23.97 6.15
CA LYS A 270 6.62 -23.96 7.09
C LYS A 270 6.23 -23.68 8.54
N ALA A 271 5.17 -22.89 8.76
CA ALA A 271 4.73 -22.49 10.09
C ALA A 271 3.20 -22.66 10.26
N PRO A 272 2.73 -23.92 10.30
CA PRO A 272 1.30 -24.20 10.42
C PRO A 272 0.71 -23.71 11.75
N GLN A 273 1.43 -23.81 12.88
CA GLN A 273 0.92 -23.33 14.16
C GLN A 273 0.86 -21.81 14.20
N VAL A 274 1.85 -21.12 13.62
CA VAL A 274 1.83 -19.65 13.50
C VAL A 274 0.67 -19.19 12.61
N THR A 275 0.33 -19.98 11.57
CA THR A 275 -0.85 -19.73 10.73
C THR A 275 -2.14 -19.80 11.55
N GLU A 276 -2.34 -20.89 12.30
CA GLU A 276 -3.52 -21.06 13.16
C GLU A 276 -3.60 -19.96 14.23
N TYR A 277 -2.47 -19.65 14.86
CA TYR A 277 -2.34 -18.54 15.82
C TYR A 277 -2.80 -17.22 15.20
N THR A 278 -2.31 -16.90 14.00
CA THR A 278 -2.63 -15.63 13.32
C THR A 278 -4.12 -15.55 12.98
N GLU A 279 -4.72 -16.63 12.48
CA GLU A 279 -6.15 -16.66 12.20
C GLU A 279 -7.01 -16.50 13.46
N ARG A 280 -6.62 -17.19 14.54
CA ARG A 280 -7.30 -17.12 15.85
C ARG A 280 -7.26 -15.70 16.41
N GLN A 281 -6.08 -15.09 16.48
CA GLN A 281 -5.91 -13.75 17.05
C GLN A 281 -6.55 -12.67 16.18
N ARG A 282 -6.45 -12.78 14.85
CA ARG A 282 -7.14 -11.87 13.92
C ARG A 282 -8.65 -11.86 14.16
N LYS A 283 -9.28 -13.04 14.24
CA LYS A 283 -10.73 -13.16 14.49
C LYS A 283 -11.13 -12.57 15.84
N LYS A 284 -10.31 -12.79 16.88
CA LYS A 284 -10.54 -12.30 18.24
C LYS A 284 -10.41 -10.77 18.34
N ILE A 285 -9.39 -10.19 17.72
CA ILE A 285 -9.03 -8.77 17.90
C ILE A 285 -9.66 -7.88 16.84
N PHE A 286 -9.51 -8.22 15.56
CA PHE A 286 -9.97 -7.36 14.46
C PHE A 286 -11.41 -7.66 14.03
N GLY A 287 -11.83 -8.93 14.11
CA GLY A 287 -13.14 -9.36 13.62
C GLY A 287 -13.29 -9.22 12.10
N ILE A 288 -14.52 -9.00 11.64
CA ILE A 288 -14.83 -8.73 10.22
C ILE A 288 -14.70 -7.23 9.99
N VAL A 289 -13.81 -6.83 9.06
CA VAL A 289 -13.57 -5.43 8.73
C VAL A 289 -13.81 -5.19 7.25
N GLU A 290 -14.78 -4.34 6.96
CA GLU A 290 -15.07 -3.84 5.62
C GLU A 290 -14.68 -2.36 5.53
N ILE A 291 -14.42 -1.90 4.31
CA ILE A 291 -14.01 -0.50 4.04
C ILE A 291 -15.07 0.49 4.51
N ASP A 292 -16.34 0.10 4.38
CA ASP A 292 -17.51 0.86 4.76
C ASP A 292 -17.54 1.21 6.26
N HIS A 293 -16.96 0.37 7.13
CA HIS A 293 -16.88 0.64 8.57
C HIS A 293 -16.06 1.88 8.92
N ALA A 294 -15.03 2.19 8.12
CA ALA A 294 -14.10 3.29 8.39
C ALA A 294 -14.50 4.61 7.70
N LEU A 295 -15.29 4.53 6.63
CA LEU A 295 -15.57 5.67 5.73
C LEU A 295 -17.02 6.19 5.79
N LEU A 296 -17.98 5.41 6.32
CA LEU A 296 -19.40 5.84 6.38
C LEU A 296 -19.67 6.79 7.57
N PRO A 297 -20.46 7.86 7.35
CA PRO A 297 -20.95 8.73 8.43
C PRO A 297 -21.87 7.99 9.40
N ASP A 298 -21.84 8.44 10.65
CA ASP A 298 -22.40 7.85 11.89
C ASP A 298 -23.92 7.53 11.89
N GLY A 299 -24.61 7.66 10.75
CA GLY A 299 -26.06 7.46 10.57
C GLY A 299 -26.47 6.31 9.62
N ALA A 300 -25.54 5.62 8.96
CA ALA A 300 -25.84 4.38 8.22
C ALA A 300 -25.88 3.19 9.18
N LYS A 301 -26.69 2.16 8.91
CA LYS A 301 -26.81 0.95 9.75
C LYS A 301 -25.40 0.39 10.02
N LYS A 302 -24.86 0.62 11.23
CA LYS A 302 -23.51 0.17 11.62
C LYS A 302 -23.46 -1.35 11.46
N PRO A 303 -22.68 -1.90 10.53
CA PRO A 303 -22.38 -3.30 10.58
C PRO A 303 -21.50 -3.53 11.81
N SER A 304 -21.61 -4.70 12.41
CA SER A 304 -21.06 -5.01 13.74
C SER A 304 -19.52 -5.06 13.71
N SER A 305 -18.86 -3.91 13.71
CA SER A 305 -17.41 -3.81 13.86
C SER A 305 -17.03 -3.80 15.34
N ILE A 306 -15.97 -4.52 15.70
CA ILE A 306 -15.47 -4.62 17.09
C ILE A 306 -14.70 -3.35 17.50
N LEU A 307 -14.17 -2.63 16.50
CA LEU A 307 -13.24 -1.51 16.65
C LEU A 307 -13.98 -0.15 16.71
N PRO A 308 -13.49 0.82 17.51
CA PRO A 308 -14.13 2.11 17.69
C PRO A 308 -13.79 3.08 16.54
N TRP A 309 -14.36 2.84 15.35
CA TRP A 309 -14.11 3.68 14.18
C TRP A 309 -14.71 5.09 14.32
N GLN A 310 -13.94 6.09 13.89
CA GLN A 310 -14.38 7.46 13.66
C GLN A 310 -14.01 7.90 12.25
N VAL A 311 -14.98 8.57 11.63
CA VAL A 311 -14.84 9.06 10.27
C VAL A 311 -13.72 10.10 10.20
N PRO A 312 -12.77 9.95 9.26
CA PRO A 312 -11.71 10.94 9.08
C PRO A 312 -12.30 12.28 8.65
N GLN A 313 -11.81 13.37 9.25
CA GLN A 313 -12.15 14.71 8.77
C GLN A 313 -11.63 14.88 7.34
N ARG A 314 -12.53 15.12 6.38
CA ARG A 314 -12.14 15.33 4.97
C ARG A 314 -11.17 16.51 4.87
N ALA A 315 -10.07 16.32 4.13
CA ALA A 315 -9.08 17.37 3.93
C ALA A 315 -9.75 18.60 3.27
N ARG A 316 -9.47 19.79 3.81
CA ARG A 316 -9.97 21.05 3.22
C ARG A 316 -9.26 21.29 1.88
N LEU A 317 -9.92 21.92 0.91
CA LEU A 317 -9.34 22.21 -0.41
C LEU A 317 -7.99 22.95 -0.33
N ALA A 318 -7.81 23.80 0.69
CA ALA A 318 -6.55 24.50 0.94
C ALA A 318 -5.39 23.54 1.31
N THR A 319 -5.64 22.54 2.16
CA THR A 319 -4.64 21.52 2.52
C THR A 319 -4.27 20.64 1.32
N LEU A 320 -5.23 20.33 0.44
CA LEU A 320 -4.98 19.61 -0.81
C LEU A 320 -4.12 20.41 -1.80
N GLY A 321 -4.30 21.74 -1.86
CA GLY A 321 -3.46 22.61 -2.68
C GLY A 321 -2.00 22.64 -2.22
N SER A 322 -1.77 22.68 -0.90
CA SER A 322 -0.41 22.65 -0.35
C SER A 322 0.30 21.32 -0.54
N THR A 323 -0.39 20.18 -0.43
CA THR A 323 0.24 18.86 -0.63
C THR A 323 0.65 18.66 -2.09
N LEU A 324 -0.16 19.13 -3.05
CA LEU A 324 0.22 19.15 -4.47
C LEU A 324 1.45 20.00 -4.74
N LEU A 325 1.48 21.23 -4.20
CA LEU A 325 2.61 22.13 -4.38
C LEU A 325 3.89 21.53 -3.80
N ASN A 326 3.83 20.95 -2.60
CA ASN A 326 4.98 20.30 -1.98
C ASN A 326 5.45 19.08 -2.79
N THR A 327 4.52 18.23 -3.23
CA THR A 327 4.87 17.05 -4.03
C THR A 327 5.50 17.44 -5.37
N ILE A 328 4.97 18.47 -6.03
CA ILE A 328 5.54 18.93 -7.30
C ILE A 328 6.88 19.64 -7.05
N ALA A 329 7.02 20.39 -5.95
CA ALA A 329 8.31 20.92 -5.55
C ALA A 329 9.33 19.78 -5.36
N ASP A 330 8.98 18.69 -4.69
CA ASP A 330 9.90 17.58 -4.42
C ASP A 330 10.21 16.74 -5.67
N SER A 331 9.24 16.56 -6.56
CA SER A 331 9.37 15.71 -7.77
C SER A 331 9.93 16.46 -8.99
N THR A 332 9.95 17.79 -8.97
CA THR A 332 10.53 18.56 -10.06
C THR A 332 12.04 18.68 -9.93
N PRO A 333 12.81 18.48 -11.02
CA PRO A 333 14.26 18.69 -11.03
C PRO A 333 14.65 20.17 -10.84
N ILE A 334 13.69 21.08 -10.65
CA ILE A 334 13.88 22.51 -10.41
C ILE A 334 14.87 22.73 -9.25
N TRP A 335 14.80 21.96 -8.16
CA TRP A 335 15.77 22.09 -7.06
C TRP A 335 17.16 21.56 -7.38
N LYS A 336 17.26 20.54 -8.23
CA LYS A 336 18.53 20.05 -8.76
C LYS A 336 19.18 21.12 -9.65
N ASP A 337 18.37 21.83 -10.42
CA ASP A 337 18.80 22.96 -11.26
C ASP A 337 19.18 24.18 -10.41
N ILE A 338 18.42 24.51 -9.37
CA ILE A 338 18.78 25.55 -8.38
C ILE A 338 20.10 25.21 -7.66
N ARG A 339 20.26 23.97 -7.19
CA ARG A 339 21.46 23.51 -6.48
C ARG A 339 22.68 23.48 -7.40
N SER A 340 22.53 23.04 -8.65
CA SER A 340 23.61 23.09 -9.65
C SER A 340 23.98 24.52 -10.02
N ASN A 341 23.01 25.44 -10.07
CA ASN A 341 23.26 26.87 -10.31
C ASN A 341 23.99 27.53 -9.13
N ASN A 342 23.66 27.18 -7.88
CA ASN A 342 24.39 27.68 -6.70
C ASN A 342 25.82 27.11 -6.66
N ARG A 343 26.03 25.83 -6.96
CA ARG A 343 27.37 25.23 -7.08
C ARG A 343 28.20 25.88 -8.20
N LEU A 344 27.56 26.22 -9.32
CA LEU A 344 28.22 26.96 -10.41
C LEU A 344 28.62 28.37 -9.96
N LYS A 345 27.79 29.06 -9.17
CA LYS A 345 28.11 30.38 -8.60
C LYS A 345 29.28 30.30 -7.61
N GLU A 346 29.27 29.32 -6.71
CA GLU A 346 30.37 29.09 -5.74
C GLU A 346 31.69 28.73 -6.45
N ALA A 347 31.65 27.84 -7.46
CA ALA A 347 32.83 27.52 -8.28
C ALA A 347 33.35 28.71 -9.11
N LEU A 348 32.48 29.67 -9.43
CA LEU A 348 32.84 30.94 -10.08
C LEU A 348 33.48 31.94 -9.12
N GLU A 349 33.16 31.87 -7.82
CA GLU A 349 33.78 32.71 -6.78
C GLU A 349 35.16 32.18 -6.36
N GLU A 350 35.38 30.86 -6.40
CA GLU A 350 36.67 30.23 -6.09
C GLU A 350 37.69 30.22 -7.24
N SER A 351 37.27 30.42 -8.49
CA SER A 351 38.17 30.36 -9.64
C SER A 351 38.91 31.69 -9.93
N ARG A 352 40.16 31.55 -10.39
CA ARG A 352 41.13 32.61 -10.80
C ARG A 352 40.47 33.80 -11.54
N PRO A 353 41.11 35.00 -11.56
CA PRO A 353 40.53 36.20 -12.18
C PRO A 353 40.24 35.98 -13.68
N LEU A 354 38.99 35.62 -13.97
CA LEU A 354 38.48 35.39 -15.32
C LEU A 354 38.55 36.68 -16.15
N SER A 355 38.84 36.54 -17.45
CA SER A 355 38.92 37.67 -18.37
C SER A 355 37.57 38.38 -18.49
N GLY A 356 37.58 39.68 -18.83
CA GLY A 356 36.36 40.49 -18.89
C GLY A 356 35.31 40.01 -19.91
N GLN A 357 35.73 39.25 -20.93
CA GLN A 357 34.83 38.65 -21.92
C GLN A 357 34.17 37.37 -21.41
N GLU A 358 34.92 36.51 -20.72
CA GLU A 358 34.38 35.29 -20.11
C GLU A 358 33.36 35.62 -19.02
N LYS A 359 33.63 36.66 -18.20
CA LYS A 359 32.68 37.13 -17.18
C LYS A 359 31.34 37.59 -17.77
N LYS A 360 31.35 38.27 -18.92
CA LYS A 360 30.12 38.72 -19.59
C LYS A 360 29.30 37.54 -20.09
N TRP A 361 29.91 36.64 -20.87
CA TRP A 361 29.25 35.44 -21.38
C TRP A 361 28.69 34.53 -20.27
N LEU A 362 29.45 34.36 -19.17
CA LEU A 362 29.01 33.56 -18.01
C LEU A 362 27.88 34.25 -17.23
N SER A 363 27.90 35.58 -17.09
CA SER A 363 26.81 36.33 -16.45
C SER A 363 25.50 36.28 -17.24
N GLU A 364 25.58 36.27 -18.56
CA GLU A 364 24.41 36.12 -19.43
C GLU A 364 23.84 34.70 -19.35
N THR A 365 24.72 33.70 -19.33
CA THR A 365 24.32 32.28 -19.24
C THR A 365 23.67 31.95 -17.88
N THR A 366 24.21 32.48 -16.79
CA THR A 366 23.63 32.29 -15.44
C THR A 366 22.29 33.02 -15.30
N ARG A 367 22.16 34.22 -15.87
CA ARG A 367 20.89 34.97 -15.90
C ARG A 367 19.80 34.23 -16.69
N ALA A 368 20.12 33.71 -17.88
CA ALA A 368 19.18 32.91 -18.67
C ALA A 368 18.67 31.69 -17.87
N LYS A 369 19.58 30.94 -17.24
CA LYS A 369 19.23 29.79 -16.40
C LYS A 369 18.35 30.17 -15.19
N THR A 370 18.60 31.31 -14.55
CA THR A 370 17.71 31.76 -13.46
C THR A 370 16.31 32.11 -13.94
N ILE A 371 16.18 32.69 -15.14
CA ILE A 371 14.88 33.04 -15.72
C ILE A 371 14.09 31.77 -16.06
N ASP A 372 14.74 30.76 -16.64
CA ASP A 372 14.11 29.47 -16.94
C ASP A 372 13.60 28.74 -15.69
N VAL A 373 14.36 28.80 -14.59
CA VAL A 373 13.95 28.25 -13.29
C VAL A 373 12.70 28.99 -12.77
N TRP A 374 12.67 30.31 -12.81
CA TRP A 374 11.50 31.06 -12.33
C TRP A 374 10.26 30.93 -13.23
N LEU A 375 10.46 30.83 -14.55
CA LEU A 375 9.38 30.58 -15.52
C LEU A 375 8.76 29.18 -15.32
N SER A 376 9.58 28.16 -15.13
CA SER A 376 9.09 26.81 -14.86
C SER A 376 8.29 26.75 -13.55
N VAL A 377 8.79 27.34 -12.46
CA VAL A 377 8.06 27.49 -11.19
C VAL A 377 6.74 28.23 -11.39
N GLY A 378 6.75 29.35 -12.11
CA GLY A 378 5.55 30.14 -12.39
C GLY A 378 4.49 29.36 -13.18
N SER A 379 4.91 28.60 -14.20
CA SER A 379 4.00 27.79 -15.03
C SER A 379 3.32 26.67 -14.23
N VAL A 380 4.07 26.02 -13.32
CA VAL A 380 3.55 24.98 -12.42
C VAL A 380 2.53 25.55 -11.45
N VAL A 381 2.87 26.64 -10.77
CA VAL A 381 1.96 27.31 -9.81
C VAL A 381 0.69 27.77 -10.51
N GLY A 382 0.81 28.37 -11.70
CA GLY A 382 -0.32 28.79 -12.52
C GLY A 382 -1.22 27.63 -12.95
N GLY A 383 -0.63 26.50 -13.38
CA GLY A 383 -1.37 25.30 -13.76
C GLY A 383 -2.15 24.69 -12.59
N ILE A 384 -1.56 24.63 -11.40
CA ILE A 384 -2.22 24.11 -10.19
C ILE A 384 -3.37 25.04 -9.77
N ALA A 385 -3.14 26.36 -9.79
CA ALA A 385 -4.20 27.33 -9.46
C ALA A 385 -5.38 27.23 -10.44
N ALA A 386 -5.11 27.06 -11.74
CA ALA A 386 -6.14 26.83 -12.75
C ALA A 386 -6.91 25.51 -12.52
N LEU A 387 -6.20 24.43 -12.18
CA LEU A 387 -6.81 23.12 -11.89
C LEU A 387 -7.67 23.15 -10.62
N ILE A 388 -7.19 23.77 -9.54
CA ILE A 388 -7.96 23.95 -8.30
C ILE A 388 -9.20 24.82 -8.58
N GLY A 389 -9.03 25.91 -9.35
CA GLY A 389 -10.15 26.74 -9.79
C GLY A 389 -11.20 25.94 -10.57
N TYR A 390 -10.75 25.10 -11.50
CA TYR A 390 -11.62 24.21 -12.27
C TYR A 390 -12.37 23.20 -11.37
N MET A 391 -11.68 22.57 -10.41
CA MET A 391 -12.29 21.62 -9.48
C MET A 391 -13.26 22.27 -8.49
N ALA A 392 -13.03 23.54 -8.12
CA ALA A 392 -13.96 24.28 -7.28
C ALA A 392 -15.21 24.74 -8.04
N LEU A 393 -15.10 24.96 -9.35
CA LEU A 393 -16.19 25.40 -10.22
C LEU A 393 -17.04 24.23 -10.76
N THR A 394 -16.50 23.02 -10.81
CA THR A 394 -17.24 21.81 -11.20
C THR A 394 -17.77 21.09 -9.96
N PRO A 395 -19.07 21.18 -9.63
CA PRO A 395 -19.62 20.40 -8.53
C PRO A 395 -19.49 18.92 -8.89
N SER A 396 -18.96 18.13 -7.94
CA SER A 396 -18.72 16.69 -8.08
C SER A 396 -20.02 15.92 -8.31
N ASN A 397 -20.47 15.84 -9.57
CA ASN A 397 -21.55 14.97 -9.99
C ASN A 397 -20.94 13.59 -10.28
N ARG A 398 -20.80 12.78 -9.22
CA ARG A 398 -20.62 11.33 -9.35
C ARG A 398 -21.57 10.64 -8.38
N HIS A 399 -22.83 10.50 -8.81
CA HIS A 399 -23.71 9.36 -8.56
C HIS A 399 -24.91 9.47 -9.51
N SER A 400 -24.81 8.88 -10.69
CA SER A 400 -25.98 8.38 -11.41
C SER A 400 -25.57 7.23 -12.31
N HIS A 401 -26.40 6.21 -12.24
CA HIS A 401 -26.36 4.91 -12.87
C HIS A 401 -25.87 4.88 -14.32
N PHE A 402 -25.17 3.78 -14.59
CA PHE A 402 -25.04 3.15 -15.89
C PHE A 402 -26.45 2.77 -16.39
N GLU A 403 -27.03 3.56 -17.26
CA GLU A 403 -28.05 3.11 -18.21
C GLU A 403 -27.46 3.33 -19.60
N GLY A 404 -27.37 2.25 -20.36
CA GLY A 404 -26.94 2.29 -21.76
C GLY A 404 -27.96 3.10 -22.54
N GLU A 405 -27.46 4.09 -23.27
CA GLU A 405 -28.22 4.74 -24.34
C GLU A 405 -28.34 3.71 -25.47
N ASP A 406 -29.54 3.16 -25.64
CA ASP A 406 -29.96 2.49 -26.86
C ASP A 406 -29.97 3.54 -27.98
N GLU A 407 -29.07 3.40 -28.96
CA GLU A 407 -29.09 4.15 -30.20
C GLU A 407 -30.24 3.63 -31.07
N ASP A 408 -31.27 4.45 -31.26
CA ASP A 408 -32.35 4.24 -32.23
C ASP A 408 -31.79 4.27 -33.66
N GLU A 409 -31.51 3.10 -34.24
CA GLU A 409 -31.33 2.93 -35.68
C GLU A 409 -32.69 2.67 -36.36
N ASP A 410 -33.22 3.72 -37.01
CA ASP A 410 -34.32 3.64 -37.99
C ASP A 410 -33.88 2.83 -39.22
N GLU A 411 -34.13 1.52 -39.22
CA GLU A 411 -34.20 0.72 -40.45
C GLU A 411 -35.64 0.24 -40.70
N GLY A 412 -36.28 0.86 -41.69
CA GLY A 412 -37.61 0.50 -42.15
C GLY A 412 -37.66 -0.90 -42.77
N VAL A 413 -38.57 -1.73 -42.29
CA VAL A 413 -38.91 -3.02 -42.89
C VAL A 413 -40.40 -3.05 -43.22
N MET A 414 -40.69 -3.19 -44.50
CA MET A 414 -42.04 -3.33 -45.05
C MET A 414 -42.72 -4.62 -44.57
N GLU A 415 -43.94 -4.44 -44.09
CA GLU A 415 -44.90 -5.45 -43.68
C GLU A 415 -45.28 -6.36 -44.87
N TYR A 416 -45.06 -7.66 -44.73
CA TYR A 416 -45.69 -8.68 -45.58
C TYR A 416 -46.46 -9.64 -44.68
N ASP A 417 -47.79 -9.52 -44.75
CA ASP A 417 -48.75 -10.42 -44.14
C ASP A 417 -48.57 -11.86 -44.62
N TYR A 418 -48.45 -12.79 -43.68
CA TYR A 418 -48.71 -14.21 -43.92
C TYR A 418 -49.39 -14.84 -42.70
N GLU A 419 -50.72 -14.95 -42.76
CA GLU A 419 -51.55 -15.72 -41.83
C GLU A 419 -51.47 -17.23 -42.15
N ILE A 420 -51.06 -18.08 -41.19
CA ILE A 420 -51.35 -19.54 -41.18
C ILE A 420 -51.55 -20.01 -39.72
N PRO A 421 -52.50 -20.92 -39.42
CA PRO A 421 -53.39 -20.81 -38.27
C PRO A 421 -53.01 -21.65 -37.04
N ALA A 422 -53.70 -21.32 -35.95
CA ALA A 422 -53.67 -21.99 -34.65
C ALA A 422 -54.16 -23.44 -34.68
N GLN A 423 -53.39 -24.36 -34.09
CA GLN A 423 -53.87 -25.38 -33.13
C GLN A 423 -52.68 -26.06 -32.40
N PRO A 424 -52.86 -26.51 -31.14
CA PRO A 424 -51.80 -27.09 -30.31
C PRO A 424 -51.87 -28.62 -30.25
N MET A 425 -50.73 -29.33 -30.30
CA MET A 425 -50.51 -30.73 -29.88
C MET A 425 -49.08 -31.13 -30.31
N GLN A 426 -48.31 -32.01 -29.68
CA GLN A 426 -48.23 -32.63 -28.35
C GLN A 426 -46.83 -33.29 -28.32
N VAL A 427 -46.41 -33.70 -27.13
CA VAL A 427 -45.16 -34.39 -26.79
C VAL A 427 -44.94 -35.68 -27.61
N GLY A 428 -43.71 -35.89 -28.10
CA GLY A 428 -43.20 -37.21 -28.50
C GLY A 428 -42.47 -37.22 -29.83
N ASP A 429 -41.15 -37.09 -29.81
CA ASP A 429 -40.24 -38.09 -30.40
C ASP A 429 -38.80 -37.71 -30.07
N PHE A 430 -38.30 -38.36 -29.03
CA PHE A 430 -36.89 -38.66 -28.88
C PHE A 430 -36.44 -39.46 -30.09
N LEU A 431 -35.41 -38.98 -30.79
CA LEU A 431 -34.21 -39.74 -31.14
C LEU A 431 -33.11 -38.81 -31.65
#